data_AF-A0AAE9IKV0-F1
#
_entry.id   AF-A0AAE9IKV0-F1
#
_cell.length_a   1.000
_cell.length_b   1.000
_cell.length_c   1.000
_cell.angle_alpha   90.00
_cell.angle_beta   90.00
_cell.angle_gamma   90.00
#
_symmetry.space_group_name_H-M   'P 1'
#
loop_
_entity.id
_entity.type
_entity.pdbx_description
1 polymer ?
#
loop_
_entity_poly.entity_id
_entity_poly.type
_entity_poly.pdbx_seq_one_letter_code
_entity_poly.pdbx_strand_id
1 'polypeptide(L)'
;MSDQSCYKCQQPGHISRNCPQRDQDSGRRGGGSVCYNCQETGHFSRDCPKGGSQRGGGGGGGGSCYNCGGRGHFSRDCPSARDDGGSRSYGGGRGGGRGGYGGQNRRSHREDRYKVEEANGEPKPAEGTGEAPKYSWERREKANPEDYTVKDVKDKTVRKVGKDGGPLEIDNCQDSAILFLHTSSQVMIDNCSRCTIVLGPCQGSVFLRDSSNCTIFTPCQQLRTRDCKSIRIGILCPTEPIIENSSDIRFFHLAMRYPQLKDQMHSVGLRPFTNHINSVHDFTPAAPNGKGNFLIFSDNVNLSSGQEEILKVNTVILKPSPADFIPRFSEIKDSDPTYAYICGKSEPVDELGDSAIELLHCVYKAKMEVMSSYDVEVKTVDPKLISFAGNAERVIILELSGDLLQLEYDLDMGVIQQDEMEQFQKLLIHLNSKKSG
;
A
#
# COMPACT_ATOMS: atom_id res chain seq x y z
N MET A 1 -3.38 -36.37 30.29
CA MET A 1 -1.98 -36.57 29.86
C MET A 1 -1.97 -36.45 28.34
N SER A 2 -1.17 -35.54 27.80
CA SER A 2 -1.18 -35.16 26.38
C SER A 2 -0.59 -36.26 25.50
N ASP A 3 -1.42 -36.91 24.69
CA ASP A 3 -0.99 -37.79 23.59
C ASP A 3 -0.39 -36.93 22.46
N GLN A 4 0.85 -36.51 22.62
CA GLN A 4 1.60 -35.89 21.53
C GLN A 4 2.14 -36.99 20.60
N SER A 5 1.51 -37.12 19.44
CA SER A 5 2.00 -37.91 18.32
C SER A 5 3.03 -37.12 17.51
N CYS A 6 4.02 -37.83 16.98
CA CYS A 6 5.11 -37.25 16.20
C CYS A 6 4.58 -36.66 14.88
N TYR A 7 4.77 -35.36 14.63
CA TYR A 7 4.29 -34.75 13.37
C TYR A 7 4.99 -35.26 12.10
N LYS A 8 6.08 -36.03 12.22
CA LYS A 8 6.78 -36.62 11.07
C LYS A 8 6.24 -38.00 10.67
N CYS A 9 5.89 -38.86 11.62
CA CYS A 9 5.43 -40.23 11.34
C CYS A 9 4.06 -40.58 11.94
N GLN A 10 3.43 -39.62 12.65
CA GLN A 10 2.12 -39.69 13.30
C GLN A 10 1.98 -40.79 14.36
N GLN A 11 3.09 -41.41 14.78
CA GLN A 11 3.10 -42.40 15.85
C GLN A 11 3.13 -41.74 17.24
N PRO A 12 2.40 -42.28 18.23
CA PRO A 12 2.42 -41.78 19.60
C PRO A 12 3.71 -42.15 20.34
N GLY A 13 4.01 -41.45 21.43
CA GLY A 13 5.14 -41.78 22.33
C GLY A 13 6.46 -41.05 22.06
N HIS A 14 6.54 -40.18 21.03
CA HIS A 14 7.69 -39.29 20.82
C HIS A 14 7.30 -38.04 20.00
N ILE A 15 8.08 -36.96 20.14
CA ILE A 15 7.92 -35.73 19.35
C ILE A 15 8.82 -35.75 18.10
N SER A 16 8.51 -34.91 17.10
CA SER A 16 9.18 -34.83 15.78
C SER A 16 10.72 -34.73 15.80
N ARG A 17 11.29 -34.28 16.91
CA ARG A 17 12.73 -34.15 17.11
C ARG A 17 13.42 -35.49 17.44
N ASN A 18 12.66 -36.44 17.99
CA ASN A 18 13.13 -37.74 18.51
C ASN A 18 12.56 -38.93 17.71
N CYS A 19 12.17 -38.71 16.44
CA CYS A 19 11.66 -39.77 15.57
C CYS A 19 12.74 -40.85 15.30
N PRO A 20 12.51 -42.12 15.66
CA PRO A 20 13.50 -43.19 15.53
C PRO A 20 13.67 -43.67 14.07
N GLN A 21 12.72 -43.36 13.18
CA GLN A 21 12.91 -43.47 11.73
C GLN A 21 13.65 -42.22 11.25
N ARG A 22 14.98 -42.22 11.34
CA ARG A 22 15.81 -41.07 10.91
C ARG A 22 16.46 -41.19 9.54
N ASP A 23 16.44 -42.36 8.91
CA ASP A 23 17.12 -42.55 7.62
C ASP A 23 16.30 -43.47 6.71
N GLN A 24 15.29 -42.91 6.06
CA GLN A 24 14.65 -43.40 4.83
C GLN A 24 13.49 -42.47 4.50
N ASP A 25 13.81 -41.31 3.91
CA ASP A 25 13.07 -40.67 2.81
C ASP A 25 13.49 -39.19 2.71
N SER A 26 14.78 -38.96 2.38
CA SER A 26 15.23 -37.67 1.88
C SER A 26 14.79 -37.56 0.41
N GLY A 27 13.48 -37.39 0.20
CA GLY A 27 12.86 -37.59 -1.10
C GLY A 27 11.47 -36.98 -1.23
N ARG A 28 11.40 -35.64 -1.27
CA ARG A 28 10.28 -34.83 -1.83
C ARG A 28 9.00 -34.73 -0.98
N ARG A 29 8.81 -33.53 -0.42
CA ARG A 29 7.71 -32.60 -0.80
C ARG A 29 8.19 -31.16 -0.55
N GLY A 30 9.21 -30.76 -1.31
CA GLY A 30 9.56 -29.36 -1.54
C GLY A 30 9.28 -29.07 -3.01
N GLY A 31 8.22 -28.33 -3.30
CA GLY A 31 7.93 -27.85 -4.64
C GLY A 31 8.73 -26.58 -4.92
N GLY A 32 9.57 -26.58 -5.96
CA GLY A 32 9.63 -25.41 -6.85
C GLY A 32 10.98 -24.73 -7.15
N SER A 33 12.16 -25.23 -6.76
CA SER A 33 13.41 -24.57 -7.21
C SER A 33 13.91 -25.15 -8.54
N VAL A 34 13.63 -24.44 -9.64
CA VAL A 34 14.36 -24.55 -10.90
C VAL A 34 15.77 -23.98 -10.72
N CYS A 35 16.79 -24.70 -11.18
CA CYS A 35 18.16 -24.21 -11.16
C CYS A 35 18.31 -23.04 -12.14
N TYR A 36 18.67 -21.85 -11.67
CA TYR A 36 18.80 -20.68 -12.55
C TYR A 36 20.03 -20.74 -13.49
N ASN A 37 20.93 -21.70 -13.31
CA ASN A 37 22.07 -21.90 -14.19
C ASN A 37 21.78 -22.83 -15.39
N CYS A 38 20.95 -23.86 -15.23
CA CYS A 38 20.67 -24.83 -16.30
C CYS A 38 19.17 -25.06 -16.56
N GLN A 39 18.28 -24.38 -15.84
CA GLN A 39 16.82 -24.48 -15.91
C GLN A 39 16.25 -25.88 -15.63
N GLU A 40 17.07 -26.81 -15.16
CA GLU A 40 16.64 -28.14 -14.72
C GLU A 40 16.19 -28.10 -13.25
N THR A 41 15.30 -29.02 -12.89
CA THR A 41 14.78 -29.14 -11.51
C THR A 41 15.56 -30.18 -10.72
N GLY A 42 15.62 -30.02 -9.40
CA GLY A 42 16.23 -31.00 -8.50
C GLY A 42 17.58 -30.61 -7.89
N HIS A 43 18.11 -29.43 -8.18
CA HIS A 43 19.30 -28.85 -7.52
C HIS A 43 19.24 -27.31 -7.53
N PHE A 44 20.00 -26.64 -6.65
CA PHE A 44 20.14 -25.17 -6.66
C PHE A 44 21.30 -24.74 -7.57
N SER A 45 21.33 -23.48 -8.02
CA SER A 45 22.38 -22.96 -8.92
C SER A 45 23.81 -23.15 -8.42
N ARG A 46 24.00 -23.33 -7.11
CA ARG A 46 25.29 -23.61 -6.46
C ARG A 46 25.74 -25.07 -6.58
N ASP A 47 24.80 -25.98 -6.80
CA ASP A 47 25.01 -27.43 -6.86
C ASP A 47 24.82 -27.95 -8.30
N CYS A 48 24.97 -27.08 -9.30
CA CYS A 48 24.74 -27.43 -10.70
C CYS A 48 25.86 -28.34 -11.24
N PRO A 49 25.56 -29.59 -11.62
CA PRO A 49 26.57 -30.55 -12.09
C PRO A 49 27.14 -30.19 -13.47
N LYS A 50 26.53 -29.21 -14.16
CA LYS A 50 26.93 -28.74 -15.50
C LYS A 50 27.73 -27.42 -15.47
N GLY A 51 28.12 -26.88 -14.31
CA GLY A 51 28.71 -25.55 -14.18
C GLY A 51 30.10 -25.49 -13.54
N GLY A 52 31.15 -25.57 -14.37
CA GLY A 52 32.51 -25.14 -14.01
C GLY A 52 32.64 -23.62 -13.92
N SER A 53 33.55 -23.17 -13.05
CA SER A 53 33.80 -21.80 -12.63
C SER A 53 34.20 -20.83 -13.75
N GLN A 54 33.40 -19.79 -14.00
CA GLN A 54 33.84 -18.41 -14.31
C GLN A 54 32.64 -17.46 -14.48
N ARG A 55 31.98 -17.07 -13.38
CA ARG A 55 31.42 -15.73 -13.17
C ARG A 55 31.40 -15.46 -11.67
N GLY A 56 32.55 -15.05 -11.14
CA GLY A 56 32.60 -14.41 -9.83
C GLY A 56 31.95 -13.03 -9.92
N GLY A 57 31.05 -12.76 -8.97
CA GLY A 57 30.80 -11.44 -8.37
C GLY A 57 30.40 -10.27 -9.27
N GLY A 58 29.21 -9.73 -9.02
CA GLY A 58 28.80 -8.37 -9.41
C GLY A 58 27.97 -8.32 -10.69
N GLY A 59 26.94 -7.49 -10.80
CA GLY A 59 26.47 -6.42 -9.92
C GLY A 59 25.24 -5.73 -10.52
N GLY A 60 24.67 -4.81 -9.76
CA GLY A 60 23.54 -3.99 -10.18
C GLY A 60 23.12 -2.95 -9.14
N GLY A 61 24.08 -2.35 -8.43
CA GLY A 61 23.85 -1.25 -7.49
C GLY A 61 25.13 -0.41 -7.41
N GLY A 62 25.22 0.60 -8.27
CA GLY A 62 26.41 1.42 -8.48
C GLY A 62 26.68 2.42 -7.34
N GLY A 63 27.20 1.94 -6.22
CA GLY A 63 27.81 2.80 -5.20
C GLY A 63 29.27 3.10 -5.53
N SER A 64 29.62 4.38 -5.61
CA SER A 64 31.01 4.85 -5.60
C SER A 64 31.68 4.54 -4.25
N CYS A 65 33.00 4.38 -4.25
CA CYS A 65 33.81 4.24 -3.04
C CYS A 65 33.53 5.42 -2.09
N TYR A 66 33.06 5.15 -0.88
CA TYR A 66 32.68 6.19 0.08
C TYR A 66 33.86 7.04 0.58
N ASN A 67 35.10 6.64 0.28
CA ASN A 67 36.30 7.40 0.62
C ASN A 67 36.71 8.40 -0.49
N CYS A 68 36.59 8.03 -1.77
CA CYS A 68 37.11 8.84 -2.88
C CYS A 68 36.12 9.13 -4.03
N GLY A 69 34.92 8.56 -4.01
CA GLY A 69 33.94 8.68 -5.10
C GLY A 69 34.23 7.82 -6.34
N GLY A 70 35.37 7.13 -6.41
CA GLY A 70 35.76 6.27 -7.53
C GLY A 70 34.95 4.96 -7.59
N ARG A 71 34.75 4.39 -8.79
CA ARG A 71 34.06 3.10 -8.99
C ARG A 71 35.07 1.98 -9.21
N GLY A 72 34.70 0.74 -8.90
CA GLY A 72 35.53 -0.46 -9.14
C GLY A 72 36.33 -0.98 -7.94
N HIS A 73 36.20 -0.39 -6.74
CA HIS A 73 36.78 -0.89 -5.48
C HIS A 73 35.92 -0.46 -4.28
N PHE A 74 36.06 -1.14 -3.13
CA PHE A 74 35.41 -0.76 -1.87
C PHE A 74 36.30 0.19 -1.04
N SER A 75 35.74 0.92 -0.06
CA SER A 75 36.50 1.89 0.76
C SER A 75 37.74 1.32 1.46
N ARG A 76 37.78 0.00 1.68
CA ARG A 76 38.93 -0.72 2.26
C ARG A 76 40.07 -0.97 1.28
N ASP A 77 39.78 -0.94 -0.01
CA ASP A 77 40.70 -1.22 -1.11
C ASP A 77 40.95 0.07 -1.93
N CYS A 78 40.79 1.24 -1.30
CA CYS A 78 40.91 2.53 -1.95
C CYS A 78 42.38 2.88 -2.23
N PRO A 79 42.78 3.09 -3.49
CA PRO A 79 44.18 3.39 -3.85
C PRO A 79 44.62 4.80 -3.42
N SER A 80 43.68 5.63 -2.95
CA SER A 80 43.93 6.99 -2.46
C SER A 80 43.65 7.05 -0.96
N ALA A 81 44.53 6.45 -0.16
CA ALA A 81 44.54 6.72 1.27
C ALA A 81 45.00 8.18 1.49
N ARG A 82 44.16 9.00 2.15
CA ARG A 82 44.62 10.24 2.79
C ARG A 82 44.95 9.89 4.24
N ASP A 83 46.23 9.83 4.54
CA ASP A 83 46.75 9.91 5.90
C ASP A 83 47.14 11.37 6.21
N ASP A 84 46.69 11.85 7.38
CA ASP A 84 47.42 12.65 8.38
C ASP A 84 46.44 13.56 9.16
N GLY A 85 46.30 13.49 10.49
CA GLY A 85 46.99 12.72 11.53
C GLY A 85 46.19 12.75 12.85
N GLY A 86 46.48 11.97 13.89
CA GLY A 86 47.76 11.35 14.22
C GLY A 86 47.66 9.99 14.93
N SER A 87 48.75 9.27 14.73
CA SER A 87 49.08 7.88 15.04
C SER A 87 50.08 7.81 16.20
N ARG A 88 50.11 6.69 16.95
CA ARG A 88 51.37 5.99 17.25
C ARG A 88 51.21 4.48 17.22
N SER A 89 52.08 3.89 16.42
CA SER A 89 52.38 2.48 16.16
C SER A 89 53.53 1.98 17.05
N TYR A 90 53.63 0.65 17.25
CA TYR A 90 54.82 -0.24 17.19
C TYR A 90 54.48 -1.55 17.93
N GLY A 91 54.73 -2.78 17.45
CA GLY A 91 55.35 -3.29 16.22
C GLY A 91 55.74 -4.78 16.36
N GLY A 92 55.94 -5.46 15.21
CA GLY A 92 56.78 -6.68 15.00
C GLY A 92 56.19 -8.06 15.35
N GLY A 93 56.40 -9.17 14.63
CA GLY A 93 57.17 -9.47 13.41
C GLY A 93 57.27 -11.00 13.13
N ARG A 94 57.14 -11.37 11.84
CA ARG A 94 57.70 -12.48 11.00
C ARG A 94 57.85 -13.95 11.46
N GLY A 95 57.51 -14.84 10.48
CA GLY A 95 58.05 -16.20 10.22
C GLY A 95 56.95 -17.29 10.27
N GLY A 96 56.68 -18.19 9.31
CA GLY A 96 57.37 -18.75 8.14
C GLY A 96 57.44 -20.28 8.28
N GLY A 97 56.89 -21.09 7.35
CA GLY A 97 57.26 -22.52 7.22
C GLY A 97 56.13 -23.57 7.06
N ARG A 98 56.46 -24.69 6.43
CA ARG A 98 55.62 -25.74 5.82
C ARG A 98 55.09 -26.81 6.79
N GLY A 99 54.00 -27.47 6.37
CA GLY A 99 53.83 -28.94 6.44
C GLY A 99 53.07 -29.53 7.63
N GLY A 100 52.29 -30.60 7.38
CA GLY A 100 52.09 -31.68 8.36
C GLY A 100 50.66 -31.94 8.85
N TYR A 101 50.16 -33.12 8.46
CA TYR A 101 49.02 -33.91 8.92
C TYR A 101 48.61 -33.80 10.40
N GLY A 102 47.30 -33.99 10.67
CA GLY A 102 46.85 -34.65 11.90
C GLY A 102 45.65 -34.01 12.61
N GLY A 103 44.48 -34.63 12.44
CA GLY A 103 43.75 -35.19 13.57
C GLY A 103 43.06 -34.27 14.60
N GLN A 104 41.75 -34.46 14.66
CA GLN A 104 40.94 -34.63 15.88
C GLN A 104 40.39 -33.37 16.57
N ASN A 105 39.05 -33.28 16.50
CA ASN A 105 38.13 -33.08 17.61
C ASN A 105 38.71 -32.47 18.89
N ARG A 106 38.14 -31.33 19.33
CA ARG A 106 37.45 -31.26 20.63
C ARG A 106 36.63 -29.98 20.79
N ARG A 107 35.39 -30.20 21.19
CA ARG A 107 34.53 -29.24 21.90
C ARG A 107 35.16 -28.94 23.27
N SER A 108 35.21 -27.69 23.69
CA SER A 108 34.93 -27.28 25.09
C SER A 108 34.94 -25.76 25.24
N HIS A 109 33.90 -25.27 25.94
CA HIS A 109 33.87 -24.14 26.86
C HIS A 109 34.75 -22.91 26.57
N ARG A 110 34.08 -21.80 26.26
CA ARG A 110 34.66 -20.45 26.31
C ARG A 110 33.70 -19.51 27.03
N GLU A 111 33.47 -19.79 28.31
CA GLU A 111 33.23 -18.73 29.29
C GLU A 111 34.61 -18.18 29.70
N ASP A 112 34.65 -16.94 30.15
CA ASP A 112 35.83 -16.13 30.49
C ASP A 112 36.58 -15.48 29.33
N ARG A 113 35.99 -14.41 28.77
CA ARG A 113 36.79 -13.28 28.26
C ARG A 113 36.02 -11.95 28.12
N TYR A 114 35.43 -11.48 29.21
CA TYR A 114 35.15 -10.05 29.37
C TYR A 114 35.73 -9.57 30.71
N LYS A 115 37.01 -9.22 30.68
CA LYS A 115 37.57 -8.23 31.61
C LYS A 115 37.95 -7.03 30.75
N VAL A 116 37.21 -5.93 30.93
CA VAL A 116 37.54 -4.63 30.38
C VAL A 116 38.47 -3.96 31.39
N GLU A 117 39.66 -3.57 30.97
CA GLU A 117 40.56 -2.75 31.79
C GLU A 117 39.96 -1.34 31.90
N GLU A 118 39.87 -0.82 33.12
CA GLU A 118 39.39 0.53 33.42
C GLU A 118 40.37 1.57 32.86
N ALA A 119 40.02 2.16 31.71
CA ALA A 119 40.69 3.34 31.21
C ALA A 119 40.11 4.58 31.91
N ASN A 120 40.85 5.08 32.90
CA ASN A 120 40.60 6.37 33.54
C ASN A 120 40.70 7.51 32.50
N GLY A 121 39.55 8.08 32.14
CA GLY A 121 39.45 9.28 31.31
C GLY A 121 38.01 9.77 31.24
N GLU A 122 37.62 10.64 32.17
CA GLU A 122 36.32 11.30 32.13
C GLU A 122 36.22 12.27 30.94
N PRO A 123 35.19 12.16 30.07
CA PRO A 123 34.91 13.19 29.08
C PRO A 123 34.18 14.37 29.75
N LYS A 124 34.71 15.58 29.56
CA LYS A 124 34.14 16.82 30.10
C LYS A 124 32.77 17.14 29.46
N PRO A 125 31.78 17.67 30.22
CA PRO A 125 30.48 18.02 29.67
C PRO A 125 30.58 19.29 28.80
N ALA A 126 29.82 19.32 27.72
CA ALA A 126 29.49 20.57 27.04
C ALA A 126 28.58 21.41 27.95
N GLU A 127 28.89 22.69 28.09
CA GLU A 127 28.13 23.63 28.91
C GLU A 127 26.71 23.83 28.35
N GLY A 128 25.70 23.66 29.21
CA GLY A 128 24.31 24.07 28.96
C GLY A 128 23.31 22.92 28.92
N THR A 129 22.62 22.73 30.04
CA THR A 129 21.58 21.71 30.34
C THR A 129 22.11 20.29 30.57
N GLY A 130 22.04 19.81 31.81
CA GLY A 130 22.56 18.52 32.26
C GLY A 130 21.77 17.30 31.79
N GLU A 131 21.34 17.25 30.53
CA GLU A 131 20.74 16.06 29.93
C GLU A 131 21.75 15.37 28.99
N ALA A 132 21.88 14.05 29.13
CA ALA A 132 22.65 13.23 28.19
C ALA A 132 22.08 13.37 26.76
N PRO A 133 22.93 13.33 25.71
CA PRO A 133 22.47 13.48 24.33
C PRO A 133 21.50 12.34 23.95
N LYS A 134 20.22 12.67 23.81
CA LYS A 134 19.16 11.72 23.42
C LYS A 134 19.32 11.26 21.97
N TYR A 135 19.30 9.95 21.75
CA TYR A 135 19.35 9.36 20.41
C TYR A 135 18.11 9.74 19.58
N SER A 136 18.20 9.69 18.25
CA SER A 136 17.09 10.11 17.36
C SER A 136 15.81 9.30 17.54
N TRP A 137 15.89 8.06 17.99
CA TRP A 137 14.74 7.22 18.34
C TRP A 137 14.17 7.49 19.75
N GLU A 138 14.95 8.08 20.66
CA GLU A 138 14.49 8.52 21.99
C GLU A 138 13.74 9.85 21.93
N ARG A 139 13.90 10.59 20.82
CA ARG A 139 13.15 11.82 20.50
C ARG A 139 11.84 11.58 19.77
N ARG A 140 11.57 10.37 19.28
CA ARG A 140 10.28 10.02 18.68
C ARG A 140 9.28 9.82 19.80
N GLU A 141 8.19 10.59 19.78
CA GLU A 141 7.04 10.28 20.64
C GLU A 141 6.59 8.85 20.34
N LYS A 142 6.56 8.00 21.36
CA LYS A 142 6.02 6.65 21.22
C LYS A 142 4.52 6.78 21.02
N ALA A 143 4.03 6.40 19.84
CA ALA A 143 2.61 6.34 19.54
C ALA A 143 1.88 5.52 20.62
N ASN A 144 0.81 6.07 21.20
CA ASN A 144 -0.02 5.33 22.14
C ASN A 144 -0.95 4.38 21.33
N PRO A 145 -0.89 3.05 21.54
CA PRO A 145 -1.78 2.12 20.84
C PRO A 145 -3.27 2.48 20.96
N GLU A 146 -3.70 3.05 22.09
CA GLU A 146 -5.09 3.44 22.31
C GLU A 146 -5.59 4.55 21.37
N ASP A 147 -4.68 5.35 20.81
CA ASP A 147 -5.00 6.40 19.84
C ASP A 147 -5.49 5.77 18.50
N TYR A 148 -5.12 4.51 18.25
CA TYR A 148 -5.39 3.79 17.00
C TYR A 148 -6.17 2.50 17.19
N THR A 149 -6.90 2.37 18.31
CA THR A 149 -7.72 1.19 18.58
C THR A 149 -9.11 1.59 19.06
N VAL A 150 -10.12 0.96 18.47
CA VAL A 150 -11.53 1.03 18.87
C VAL A 150 -12.00 -0.41 19.09
N LYS A 151 -12.12 -0.82 20.34
CA LYS A 151 -12.49 -2.20 20.72
C LYS A 151 -13.69 -2.23 21.64
N ASP A 152 -14.51 -3.27 21.48
CA ASP A 152 -15.60 -3.62 22.40
C ASP A 152 -16.62 -2.47 22.60
N VAL A 153 -16.85 -1.68 21.55
CA VAL A 153 -17.79 -0.55 21.59
C VAL A 153 -19.18 -1.03 21.24
N LYS A 154 -20.15 -0.72 22.10
CA LYS A 154 -21.56 -1.04 21.89
C LYS A 154 -22.47 0.15 22.17
N ASP A 155 -23.47 0.36 21.31
CA ASP A 155 -24.53 1.37 21.45
C ASP A 155 -23.99 2.80 21.65
N LYS A 156 -22.86 3.13 20.98
CA LYS A 156 -22.14 4.40 21.20
C LYS A 156 -21.68 5.05 19.90
N THR A 157 -21.53 6.37 19.97
CA THR A 157 -20.75 7.12 18.98
C THR A 157 -19.35 7.33 19.52
N VAL A 158 -18.34 6.91 18.77
CA VAL A 158 -16.93 7.09 19.08
C VAL A 158 -16.27 7.90 17.98
N ARG A 159 -15.71 9.05 18.35
CA ARG A 159 -14.83 9.83 17.49
C ARG A 159 -13.43 9.80 18.09
N LYS A 160 -12.49 9.21 17.36
CA LYS A 160 -11.08 9.20 17.73
C LYS A 160 -10.36 10.36 17.06
N VAL A 161 -9.48 10.99 17.82
CA VAL A 161 -8.52 11.96 17.29
C VAL A 161 -7.28 11.18 16.90
N GLY A 162 -7.07 11.00 15.60
CA GLY A 162 -5.86 10.35 15.10
C GLY A 162 -4.63 11.23 15.28
N LYS A 163 -3.46 10.60 15.42
CA LYS A 163 -2.14 11.20 15.20
C LYS A 163 -1.54 10.60 13.93
N ASP A 164 -0.50 11.21 13.36
CA ASP A 164 0.02 10.87 12.04
C ASP A 164 0.32 9.38 11.78
N GLY A 165 -0.26 8.83 10.70
CA GLY A 165 0.27 7.70 9.92
C GLY A 165 0.23 6.30 10.54
N GLY A 166 -0.45 6.09 11.66
CA GLY A 166 -0.52 4.78 12.35
C GLY A 166 -1.51 3.79 11.74
N PRO A 167 -1.38 2.47 12.03
CA PRO A 167 -2.38 1.48 11.68
C PRO A 167 -3.58 1.58 12.64
N LEU A 168 -4.81 1.55 12.12
CA LEU A 168 -6.05 1.62 12.90
C LEU A 168 -6.69 0.23 13.02
N GLU A 169 -7.08 -0.14 14.25
CA GLU A 169 -7.81 -1.37 14.54
C GLU A 169 -9.20 -1.05 15.09
N ILE A 170 -10.24 -1.60 14.47
CA ILE A 170 -11.62 -1.54 14.91
C ILE A 170 -12.09 -2.99 15.07
N ASP A 171 -12.35 -3.42 16.30
CA ASP A 171 -12.67 -4.82 16.56
C ASP A 171 -13.82 -4.96 17.57
N ASN A 172 -14.66 -5.98 17.34
CA ASN A 172 -15.80 -6.34 18.19
C ASN A 172 -16.75 -5.17 18.54
N CYS A 173 -17.07 -4.33 17.55
CA CYS A 173 -17.98 -3.18 17.75
C CYS A 173 -19.40 -3.48 17.24
N GLN A 174 -20.42 -3.02 17.97
CA GLN A 174 -21.83 -3.31 17.69
C GLN A 174 -22.72 -2.08 17.85
N ASP A 175 -23.71 -1.90 16.97
CA ASP A 175 -24.73 -0.83 17.10
C ASP A 175 -24.12 0.57 17.29
N SER A 176 -22.99 0.83 16.65
CA SER A 176 -22.14 1.99 16.97
C SER A 176 -21.78 2.82 15.75
N ALA A 177 -21.58 4.12 15.96
CA ALA A 177 -21.01 5.01 14.98
C ALA A 177 -19.54 5.27 15.32
N ILE A 178 -18.62 4.97 14.39
CA ILE A 178 -17.18 5.06 14.61
C ILE A 178 -16.61 6.03 13.59
N LEU A 179 -15.95 7.08 14.07
CA LEU A 179 -15.38 8.14 13.25
C LEU A 179 -13.89 8.26 13.54
N PHE A 180 -13.08 8.06 12.51
CA PHE A 180 -11.64 8.31 12.54
C PHE A 180 -11.29 9.20 11.34
N LEU A 181 -11.38 10.53 11.52
CA LEU A 181 -11.23 11.52 10.44
C LEU A 181 -9.76 11.97 10.29
N HIS A 182 -8.87 10.98 10.18
CA HIS A 182 -7.44 11.17 10.05
C HIS A 182 -6.84 10.14 9.09
N THR A 183 -5.63 10.40 8.60
CA THR A 183 -4.87 9.44 7.81
C THR A 183 -4.50 8.21 8.62
N SER A 184 -4.51 7.05 7.95
CA SER A 184 -4.05 5.76 8.51
C SER A 184 -3.11 5.08 7.53
N SER A 185 -2.13 4.31 8.02
CA SER A 185 -1.28 3.49 7.13
C SER A 185 -1.97 2.20 6.69
N GLN A 186 -2.83 1.65 7.56
CA GLN A 186 -3.64 0.47 7.31
C GLN A 186 -4.86 0.51 8.25
N VAL A 187 -5.99 -0.06 7.85
CA VAL A 187 -7.15 -0.21 8.73
C VAL A 187 -7.59 -1.68 8.77
N MET A 188 -7.83 -2.22 9.96
CA MET A 188 -8.45 -3.52 10.17
C MET A 188 -9.79 -3.32 10.87
N ILE A 189 -10.85 -3.87 10.29
CA ILE A 189 -12.21 -3.84 10.83
C ILE A 189 -12.69 -5.27 10.97
N ASP A 190 -12.77 -5.75 12.21
CA ASP A 190 -13.04 -7.14 12.53
C ASP A 190 -14.26 -7.29 13.42
N ASN A 191 -15.03 -8.35 13.23
CA ASN A 191 -16.12 -8.74 14.14
C ASN A 191 -17.15 -7.62 14.43
N CYS A 192 -17.37 -6.72 13.47
CA CYS A 192 -18.24 -5.57 13.65
C CYS A 192 -19.65 -5.84 13.15
N SER A 193 -20.68 -5.38 13.88
CA SER A 193 -22.07 -5.53 13.44
C SER A 193 -22.90 -4.26 13.59
N ARG A 194 -23.78 -3.98 12.62
CA ARG A 194 -24.72 -2.83 12.68
C ARG A 194 -24.02 -1.50 12.96
N CYS A 195 -22.81 -1.31 12.43
CA CYS A 195 -22.02 -0.10 12.65
C CYS A 195 -22.04 0.85 11.45
N THR A 196 -21.91 2.14 11.72
CA THR A 196 -21.58 3.16 10.72
C THR A 196 -20.15 3.63 10.97
N ILE A 197 -19.25 3.34 10.03
CA ILE A 197 -17.82 3.57 10.18
C ILE A 197 -17.37 4.59 9.12
N VAL A 198 -16.85 5.74 9.56
CA VAL A 198 -16.33 6.79 8.68
C VAL A 198 -14.86 6.98 8.95
N LEU A 199 -14.05 6.80 7.92
CA LEU A 199 -12.60 6.80 7.99
C LEU A 199 -12.03 7.87 7.06
N GLY A 200 -10.95 8.49 7.51
CA GLY A 200 -10.08 9.28 6.67
C GLY A 200 -9.26 8.44 5.69
N PRO A 201 -8.40 9.08 4.89
CA PRO A 201 -7.63 8.41 3.85
C PRO A 201 -6.69 7.34 4.41
N CYS A 202 -6.82 6.12 3.91
CA CYS A 202 -5.91 5.02 4.23
C CYS A 202 -4.83 4.90 3.14
N GLN A 203 -3.57 5.14 3.49
CA GLN A 203 -2.43 5.04 2.57
C GLN A 203 -2.27 3.61 2.01
N GLY A 204 -2.59 2.61 2.81
CA GLY A 204 -2.52 1.21 2.43
C GLY A 204 -3.90 0.59 2.29
N SER A 205 -4.07 -0.56 2.92
CA SER A 205 -5.27 -1.36 2.77
C SER A 205 -6.28 -1.11 3.89
N VAL A 206 -7.56 -1.16 3.54
CA VAL A 206 -8.66 -1.35 4.48
C VAL A 206 -9.11 -2.80 4.38
N PHE A 207 -9.00 -3.53 5.48
CA PHE A 207 -9.43 -4.92 5.61
C PHE A 207 -10.70 -4.98 6.44
N LEU A 208 -11.75 -5.62 5.90
CA LEU A 208 -12.98 -5.91 6.60
C LEU A 208 -13.14 -7.42 6.74
N ARG A 209 -13.25 -7.93 7.96
CA ARG A 209 -13.39 -9.37 8.25
C ARG A 209 -14.53 -9.65 9.22
N ASP A 210 -15.19 -10.78 9.03
CA ASP A 210 -16.16 -11.33 10.00
C ASP A 210 -17.23 -10.31 10.44
N SER A 211 -17.60 -9.39 9.55
CA SER A 211 -18.43 -8.23 9.87
C SER A 211 -19.75 -8.27 9.11
N SER A 212 -20.81 -7.73 9.70
CA SER A 212 -22.14 -7.75 9.09
C SER A 212 -22.98 -6.51 9.30
N ASN A 213 -23.87 -6.21 8.36
CA ASN A 213 -24.82 -5.07 8.48
C ASN A 213 -24.12 -3.73 8.75
N CYS A 214 -22.89 -3.56 8.27
CA CYS A 214 -22.10 -2.35 8.49
C CYS A 214 -22.13 -1.43 7.28
N THR A 215 -21.93 -0.14 7.52
CA THR A 215 -21.82 0.89 6.50
C THR A 215 -20.49 1.60 6.66
N ILE A 216 -19.63 1.52 5.66
CA ILE A 216 -18.26 2.03 5.71
C ILE A 216 -18.06 3.12 4.65
N PHE A 217 -17.39 4.21 5.02
CA PHE A 217 -16.98 5.28 4.11
C PHE A 217 -15.49 5.52 4.27
N THR A 218 -14.71 5.38 3.19
CA THR A 218 -13.25 5.59 3.24
C THR A 218 -12.67 5.81 1.85
N PRO A 219 -11.68 6.71 1.68
CA PRO A 219 -10.67 6.61 0.65
C PRO A 219 -9.60 5.60 1.09
N CYS A 220 -9.14 4.71 0.22
CA CYS A 220 -8.02 3.83 0.54
C CYS A 220 -7.28 3.36 -0.71
N GLN A 221 -6.01 2.96 -0.56
CA GLN A 221 -5.26 2.40 -1.68
C GLN A 221 -5.77 1.02 -2.11
N GLN A 222 -6.19 0.18 -1.16
CA GLN A 222 -6.73 -1.16 -1.42
C GLN A 222 -7.88 -1.48 -0.48
N LEU A 223 -8.96 -2.07 -1.01
CA LEU A 223 -10.02 -2.66 -0.18
C LEU A 223 -10.00 -4.17 -0.28
N ARG A 224 -10.10 -4.85 0.86
CA ARG A 224 -10.25 -6.30 0.94
C ARG A 224 -11.34 -6.66 1.94
N THR A 225 -12.31 -7.46 1.52
CA THR A 225 -13.32 -8.02 2.42
C THR A 225 -13.20 -9.54 2.49
N ARG A 226 -13.39 -10.11 3.68
CA ARG A 226 -13.47 -11.56 3.88
C ARG A 226 -14.57 -11.90 4.87
N ASP A 227 -15.35 -12.95 4.62
CA ASP A 227 -16.35 -13.44 5.59
C ASP A 227 -17.38 -12.37 6.01
N CYS A 228 -17.75 -11.48 5.10
CA CYS A 228 -18.61 -10.33 5.37
C CYS A 228 -20.02 -10.50 4.78
N LYS A 229 -21.03 -9.90 5.45
CA LYS A 229 -22.42 -10.00 5.01
C LYS A 229 -23.21 -8.69 5.11
N SER A 230 -23.93 -8.32 4.07
CA SER A 230 -24.80 -7.12 4.08
C SER A 230 -24.01 -5.86 4.44
N ILE A 231 -22.97 -5.58 3.65
CA ILE A 231 -22.08 -4.43 3.85
C ILE A 231 -22.37 -3.37 2.81
N ARG A 232 -22.46 -2.11 3.22
CA ARG A 232 -22.53 -0.95 2.34
C ARG A 232 -21.21 -0.19 2.39
N ILE A 233 -20.58 0.05 1.24
CA ILE A 233 -19.24 0.64 1.17
C ILE A 233 -19.25 1.84 0.21
N GLY A 234 -19.14 3.05 0.76
CA GLY A 234 -18.80 4.25 -0.01
C GLY A 234 -17.29 4.36 -0.13
N ILE A 235 -16.74 4.29 -1.35
CA ILE A 235 -15.29 4.16 -1.52
C ILE A 235 -14.69 4.96 -2.68
N LEU A 236 -13.47 5.45 -2.45
CA LEU A 236 -12.48 5.78 -3.48
C LEU A 236 -11.34 4.76 -3.36
N CYS A 237 -11.16 3.92 -4.37
CA CYS A 237 -10.12 2.90 -4.39
C CYS A 237 -9.43 2.88 -5.75
N PRO A 238 -8.15 3.30 -5.85
CA PRO A 238 -7.43 3.35 -7.12
C PRO A 238 -6.99 1.96 -7.61
N THR A 239 -7.13 0.91 -6.79
CA THR A 239 -6.98 -0.49 -7.22
C THR A 239 -8.33 -1.20 -7.23
N GLU A 240 -8.39 -2.36 -7.86
CA GLU A 240 -9.58 -3.23 -7.82
C GLU A 240 -9.94 -3.60 -6.37
N PRO A 241 -11.18 -3.27 -5.91
CA PRO A 241 -11.68 -3.75 -4.64
C PRO A 241 -11.83 -5.26 -4.68
N ILE A 242 -11.43 -5.94 -3.62
CA ILE A 242 -11.48 -7.40 -3.52
C ILE A 242 -12.54 -7.82 -2.52
N ILE A 243 -13.37 -8.79 -2.91
CA ILE A 243 -14.23 -9.52 -1.99
C ILE A 243 -13.91 -11.02 -2.02
N GLU A 244 -14.03 -11.67 -0.86
CA GLU A 244 -13.82 -13.10 -0.68
C GLU A 244 -14.78 -13.63 0.40
N ASN A 245 -15.37 -14.80 0.17
CA ASN A 245 -16.35 -15.47 1.03
C ASN A 245 -17.38 -14.51 1.65
N SER A 246 -17.85 -13.54 0.87
CA SER A 246 -18.69 -12.44 1.33
C SER A 246 -19.96 -12.37 0.47
N SER A 247 -21.06 -11.84 1.01
CA SER A 247 -22.35 -11.77 0.30
C SER A 247 -23.14 -10.50 0.64
N ASP A 248 -23.98 -10.05 -0.30
CA ASP A 248 -24.76 -8.81 -0.17
C ASP A 248 -23.84 -7.60 0.12
N ILE A 249 -22.75 -7.49 -0.64
CA ILE A 249 -21.85 -6.33 -0.59
C ILE A 249 -22.35 -5.28 -1.57
N ARG A 250 -22.50 -4.04 -1.12
CA ARG A 250 -23.05 -2.94 -1.93
C ARG A 250 -22.05 -1.80 -1.99
N PHE A 251 -21.58 -1.49 -3.17
CA PHE A 251 -20.63 -0.42 -3.43
C PHE A 251 -21.35 0.85 -3.87
N PHE A 252 -20.83 1.99 -3.41
CA PHE A 252 -21.34 3.32 -3.70
C PHE A 252 -20.15 4.26 -3.97
N HIS A 253 -20.33 5.23 -4.87
CA HIS A 253 -19.35 6.29 -5.03
C HIS A 253 -19.22 7.11 -3.75
N LEU A 254 -17.99 7.41 -3.34
CA LEU A 254 -17.73 8.16 -2.12
C LEU A 254 -18.10 9.63 -2.27
N ALA A 255 -19.21 10.03 -1.66
CA ALA A 255 -19.66 11.42 -1.54
C ALA A 255 -19.33 11.98 -0.15
N MET A 256 -18.05 12.12 0.21
CA MET A 256 -17.63 12.51 1.56
C MET A 256 -16.92 13.86 1.61
N ARG A 257 -17.30 14.70 2.59
CA ARG A 257 -16.63 15.97 2.87
C ARG A 257 -16.47 16.19 4.38
N TYR A 258 -15.27 16.61 4.77
CA TYR A 258 -14.94 17.26 6.04
C TYR A 258 -13.68 18.12 5.81
N PRO A 259 -13.39 19.13 6.66
CA PRO A 259 -12.46 20.19 6.33
C PRO A 259 -11.06 19.73 5.89
N GLN A 260 -10.50 18.68 6.49
CA GLN A 260 -9.14 18.20 6.24
C GLN A 260 -9.04 17.11 5.17
N LEU A 261 -10.14 16.63 4.59
CA LEU A 261 -10.13 15.42 3.76
C LEU A 261 -9.20 15.55 2.55
N LYS A 262 -9.26 16.68 1.84
CA LYS A 262 -8.46 16.93 0.64
C LYS A 262 -6.96 16.88 0.94
N ASP A 263 -6.53 17.64 1.95
CA ASP A 263 -5.12 17.70 2.37
C ASP A 263 -4.62 16.33 2.86
N GLN A 264 -5.47 15.62 3.61
CA GLN A 264 -5.15 14.27 4.08
C GLN A 264 -5.00 13.28 2.91
N MET A 265 -5.87 13.34 1.89
CA MET A 265 -5.76 12.49 0.70
C MET A 265 -4.46 12.74 -0.05
N HIS A 266 -4.14 14.02 -0.26
CA HIS A 266 -2.89 14.43 -0.90
C HIS A 266 -1.67 13.93 -0.10
N SER A 267 -1.68 14.05 1.23
CA SER A 267 -0.58 13.61 2.09
C SER A 267 -0.28 12.10 2.04
N VAL A 268 -1.27 11.27 1.66
CA VAL A 268 -1.10 9.81 1.51
C VAL A 268 -0.99 9.38 0.05
N GLY A 269 -0.92 10.33 -0.90
CA GLY A 269 -0.80 10.06 -2.33
C GLY A 269 -2.08 9.54 -3.00
N LEU A 270 -3.25 9.68 -2.34
CA LEU A 270 -4.53 9.30 -2.94
C LEU A 270 -5.07 10.45 -3.80
N ARG A 271 -5.28 10.18 -5.08
CA ARG A 271 -5.78 11.13 -6.07
C ARG A 271 -7.27 10.91 -6.31
N PRO A 272 -8.10 11.96 -6.39
CA PRO A 272 -9.55 11.82 -6.49
C PRO A 272 -10.02 11.20 -7.82
N PHE A 273 -9.27 11.40 -8.91
CA PHE A 273 -9.67 10.99 -10.27
C PHE A 273 -9.32 9.54 -10.64
N THR A 274 -8.84 8.74 -9.69
CA THR A 274 -8.54 7.30 -9.88
C THR A 274 -9.43 6.44 -8.99
N ASN A 275 -10.49 5.86 -9.56
CA ASN A 275 -11.41 4.99 -8.82
C ASN A 275 -11.81 3.75 -9.64
N HIS A 276 -11.53 2.57 -9.09
CA HIS A 276 -11.75 1.25 -9.68
C HIS A 276 -12.95 0.51 -9.08
N ILE A 277 -13.92 1.25 -8.53
CA ILE A 277 -15.15 0.70 -7.96
C ILE A 277 -15.98 -0.14 -8.95
N ASN A 278 -15.83 0.09 -10.26
CA ASN A 278 -16.52 -0.69 -11.31
C ASN A 278 -15.82 -2.01 -11.69
N SER A 279 -14.64 -2.27 -11.12
CA SER A 279 -13.84 -3.49 -11.38
C SER A 279 -13.61 -4.24 -10.07
N VAL A 280 -14.68 -4.52 -9.33
CA VAL A 280 -14.61 -5.35 -8.11
C VAL A 280 -14.31 -6.78 -8.49
N HIS A 281 -13.27 -7.36 -7.87
CA HIS A 281 -12.89 -8.76 -8.06
C HIS A 281 -13.44 -9.64 -6.92
N ASP A 282 -14.22 -10.65 -7.27
CA ASP A 282 -14.77 -11.65 -6.34
C ASP A 282 -13.97 -12.95 -6.46
N PHE A 283 -13.24 -13.33 -5.39
CA PHE A 283 -12.49 -14.60 -5.34
C PHE A 283 -13.39 -15.83 -5.14
N THR A 284 -14.64 -15.62 -4.74
CA THR A 284 -15.60 -16.68 -4.41
C THR A 284 -16.94 -16.42 -5.09
N PRO A 285 -16.97 -16.28 -6.42
CA PRO A 285 -18.19 -15.94 -7.14
C PRO A 285 -19.26 -17.00 -6.87
N ALA A 286 -20.50 -16.53 -6.69
CA ALA A 286 -21.64 -17.44 -6.64
C ALA A 286 -21.66 -18.32 -7.91
N ALA A 287 -22.18 -19.54 -7.80
CA ALA A 287 -22.32 -20.44 -8.94
C ALA A 287 -22.98 -19.73 -10.14
N PRO A 288 -22.77 -20.17 -11.39
CA PRO A 288 -23.17 -19.43 -12.61
C PRO A 288 -24.64 -18.97 -12.70
N ASN A 289 -25.53 -19.56 -11.89
CA ASN A 289 -26.97 -19.26 -11.83
C ASN A 289 -27.40 -18.58 -10.52
N GLY A 290 -26.46 -18.25 -9.64
CA GLY A 290 -26.69 -17.57 -8.37
C GLY A 290 -26.70 -16.05 -8.53
N LYS A 291 -27.35 -15.35 -7.61
CA LYS A 291 -27.21 -13.89 -7.50
C LYS A 291 -25.74 -13.58 -7.18
N GLY A 292 -25.16 -12.59 -7.86
CA GLY A 292 -23.80 -12.12 -7.57
C GLY A 292 -23.66 -11.69 -6.10
N ASN A 293 -22.44 -11.79 -5.57
CA ASN A 293 -22.17 -11.47 -4.17
C ASN A 293 -22.13 -9.97 -3.87
N PHE A 294 -22.05 -9.15 -4.92
CA PHE A 294 -22.02 -7.70 -4.81
C PHE A 294 -22.86 -7.00 -5.88
N LEU A 295 -23.18 -5.73 -5.59
CA LEU A 295 -23.80 -4.79 -6.52
C LEU A 295 -23.12 -3.42 -6.38
N ILE A 296 -23.11 -2.65 -7.45
CA ILE A 296 -22.64 -1.26 -7.46
C ILE A 296 -23.85 -0.38 -7.73
N PHE A 297 -23.99 0.69 -6.95
CA PHE A 297 -25.08 1.66 -7.08
C PHE A 297 -24.50 3.03 -7.45
N SER A 298 -25.16 3.68 -8.41
CA SER A 298 -24.91 5.07 -8.80
C SER A 298 -25.47 6.06 -7.77
N ASP A 299 -26.55 5.69 -7.09
CA ASP A 299 -27.13 6.44 -5.99
C ASP A 299 -26.23 6.44 -4.73
N ASN A 300 -26.62 7.21 -3.71
CA ASN A 300 -25.88 7.31 -2.46
C ASN A 300 -26.41 6.35 -1.40
N VAL A 301 -25.61 6.15 -0.36
CA VAL A 301 -26.04 5.36 0.79
C VAL A 301 -27.17 6.07 1.53
N ASN A 302 -28.34 5.43 1.60
CA ASN A 302 -29.45 5.90 2.43
C ASN A 302 -29.14 5.67 3.92
N LEU A 303 -28.92 6.75 4.65
CA LEU A 303 -28.68 6.73 6.09
C LEU A 303 -29.98 7.03 6.85
N SER A 304 -30.12 6.49 8.05
CA SER A 304 -31.25 6.85 8.94
C SER A 304 -31.10 8.28 9.44
N SER A 305 -32.19 8.92 9.85
CA SER A 305 -32.15 10.29 10.39
C SER A 305 -31.17 10.43 11.56
N GLY A 306 -31.08 9.41 12.42
CA GLY A 306 -30.11 9.38 13.52
C GLY A 306 -28.65 9.26 13.06
N GLN A 307 -28.39 8.46 12.02
CA GLN A 307 -27.05 8.39 11.41
C GLN A 307 -26.65 9.74 10.81
N GLU A 308 -27.56 10.39 10.07
CA GLU A 308 -27.30 11.71 9.48
C GLU A 308 -27.02 12.78 10.55
N GLU A 309 -27.77 12.77 11.66
CA GLU A 309 -27.57 13.70 12.77
C GLU A 309 -26.20 13.52 13.43
N ILE A 310 -25.79 12.28 13.71
CA ILE A 310 -24.46 11.96 14.27
C ILE A 310 -23.35 12.51 13.37
N LEU A 311 -23.45 12.29 12.06
CA LEU A 311 -22.45 12.75 11.10
C LEU A 311 -22.39 14.28 11.02
N LYS A 312 -23.55 14.94 11.01
CA LYS A 312 -23.67 16.39 10.99
C LYS A 312 -23.02 17.03 12.22
N VAL A 313 -23.29 16.52 13.42
CA VAL A 313 -22.66 16.98 14.67
C VAL A 313 -21.13 16.80 14.62
N ASN A 314 -20.65 15.81 13.87
CA ASN A 314 -19.23 15.55 13.69
C ASN A 314 -18.61 16.20 12.45
N THR A 315 -19.29 17.18 11.85
CA THR A 315 -18.80 17.93 10.67
C THR A 315 -18.47 17.04 9.45
N VAL A 316 -19.14 15.89 9.34
CA VAL A 316 -19.05 14.99 8.20
C VAL A 316 -20.30 15.13 7.35
N ILE A 317 -20.11 15.36 6.05
CA ILE A 317 -21.18 15.40 5.07
C ILE A 317 -21.00 14.21 4.14
N LEU A 318 -22.00 13.32 4.11
CA LEU A 318 -22.05 12.15 3.21
C LEU A 318 -23.10 12.32 2.09
N LYS A 319 -23.46 13.57 1.80
CA LYS A 319 -24.46 13.92 0.78
C LYS A 319 -23.78 14.57 -0.43
N PRO A 320 -24.18 14.17 -1.65
CA PRO A 320 -23.73 14.80 -2.88
C PRO A 320 -23.85 16.31 -2.89
N SER A 321 -22.94 16.94 -3.62
CA SER A 321 -22.99 18.36 -3.90
C SER A 321 -22.17 18.72 -5.14
N PRO A 322 -22.49 19.83 -5.82
CA PRO A 322 -21.63 20.38 -6.86
C PRO A 322 -20.24 20.81 -6.36
N ALA A 323 -20.01 20.85 -5.05
CA ALA A 323 -18.72 21.14 -4.42
C ALA A 323 -17.95 19.87 -4.00
N ASP A 324 -18.36 18.69 -4.49
CA ASP A 324 -17.62 17.45 -4.28
C ASP A 324 -16.38 17.45 -5.19
N PHE A 325 -15.23 17.07 -4.63
CA PHE A 325 -13.96 16.98 -5.37
C PHE A 325 -13.59 15.54 -5.74
N ILE A 326 -14.33 14.54 -5.24
CA ILE A 326 -14.22 13.14 -5.66
C ILE A 326 -15.31 12.90 -6.70
N PRO A 327 -14.97 12.51 -7.94
CA PRO A 327 -15.95 12.19 -8.96
C PRO A 327 -16.89 11.07 -8.53
N ARG A 328 -18.19 11.31 -8.75
CA ARG A 328 -19.26 10.33 -8.66
C ARG A 328 -19.66 9.92 -10.07
N PHE A 329 -19.68 8.61 -10.34
CA PHE A 329 -19.98 8.10 -11.67
C PHE A 329 -21.46 7.74 -11.82
N SER A 330 -22.03 8.10 -12.95
CA SER A 330 -23.36 7.69 -13.38
C SER A 330 -23.29 6.40 -14.21
N GLU A 331 -24.44 5.74 -14.39
CA GLU A 331 -24.54 4.59 -15.30
C GLU A 331 -24.26 5.00 -16.74
N ILE A 332 -23.37 4.27 -17.42
CA ILE A 332 -23.03 4.49 -18.83
C ILE A 332 -24.31 4.38 -19.67
N LYS A 333 -24.66 5.46 -20.36
CA LYS A 333 -25.78 5.53 -21.31
C LYS A 333 -25.25 5.24 -22.73
N ASP A 334 -26.10 4.67 -23.59
CA ASP A 334 -25.79 4.43 -25.02
C ASP A 334 -25.60 5.71 -25.88
N SER A 335 -25.55 6.89 -25.26
CA SER A 335 -25.26 8.15 -25.94
C SER A 335 -23.77 8.30 -26.19
N ASP A 336 -23.38 8.94 -27.29
CA ASP A 336 -21.97 9.29 -27.55
C ASP A 336 -21.41 10.15 -26.40
N PRO A 337 -20.43 9.65 -25.63
CA PRO A 337 -19.84 10.40 -24.54
C PRO A 337 -18.94 11.53 -25.06
N THR A 338 -18.92 12.64 -24.32
CA THR A 338 -17.96 13.73 -24.55
C THR A 338 -16.75 13.53 -23.66
N TYR A 339 -15.54 13.59 -24.23
CA TYR A 339 -14.31 13.44 -23.45
C TYR A 339 -13.63 14.80 -23.29
N ALA A 340 -13.55 15.24 -22.05
CA ALA A 340 -12.82 16.43 -21.64
C ALA A 340 -11.50 16.02 -20.99
N TYR A 341 -10.44 16.80 -21.19
CA TYR A 341 -9.16 16.55 -20.55
C TYR A 341 -8.45 17.84 -20.13
N ILE A 342 -7.58 17.71 -19.14
CA ILE A 342 -6.64 18.75 -18.70
C ILE A 342 -5.24 18.13 -18.68
N CYS A 343 -4.28 18.88 -19.22
CA CYS A 343 -2.88 18.51 -19.30
C CYS A 343 -2.06 19.34 -18.30
N GLY A 344 -1.06 18.73 -17.67
CA GLY A 344 -0.20 19.46 -16.73
C GLY A 344 1.11 18.76 -16.40
N LYS A 345 1.85 19.37 -15.47
CA LYS A 345 3.06 18.78 -14.88
C LYS A 345 2.68 17.78 -13.79
N SER A 346 3.60 16.87 -13.48
CA SER A 346 3.35 15.83 -12.49
C SER A 346 3.49 16.29 -11.04
N GLU A 347 4.42 17.21 -10.73
CA GLU A 347 4.73 17.69 -9.36
C GLU A 347 5.52 19.02 -9.35
N PRO A 348 5.59 19.76 -8.19
CA PRO A 348 5.26 19.34 -6.82
C PRO A 348 4.09 20.09 -6.14
N VAL A 349 3.31 20.86 -6.89
CA VAL A 349 2.09 21.50 -6.38
C VAL A 349 0.93 20.92 -7.19
N ASP A 350 -0.11 20.40 -6.54
CA ASP A 350 -1.23 19.67 -7.16
C ASP A 350 -2.16 20.55 -8.04
N GLU A 351 -1.60 21.54 -8.75
CA GLU A 351 -2.28 22.51 -9.63
C GLU A 351 -3.14 21.83 -10.70
N LEU A 352 -2.66 20.70 -11.25
CA LEU A 352 -3.42 19.91 -12.21
C LEU A 352 -4.66 19.27 -11.55
N GLY A 353 -4.50 18.76 -10.31
CA GLY A 353 -5.60 18.23 -9.52
C GLY A 353 -6.63 19.32 -9.19
N ASP A 354 -6.16 20.50 -8.79
CA ASP A 354 -7.01 21.66 -8.51
C ASP A 354 -7.80 22.12 -9.74
N SER A 355 -7.14 22.22 -10.90
CA SER A 355 -7.79 22.56 -12.17
C SER A 355 -8.84 21.52 -12.56
N ALA A 356 -8.55 20.23 -12.36
CA ALA A 356 -9.53 19.16 -12.62
C ALA A 356 -10.70 19.18 -11.64
N ILE A 357 -10.48 19.57 -10.38
CA ILE A 357 -11.56 19.75 -9.39
C ILE A 357 -12.44 20.96 -9.78
N GLU A 358 -11.85 22.05 -10.25
CA GLU A 358 -12.60 23.20 -10.75
C GLU A 358 -13.46 22.83 -11.97
N LEU A 359 -12.90 22.08 -12.92
CA LEU A 359 -13.66 21.52 -14.04
C LEU A 359 -14.80 20.62 -13.55
N LEU A 360 -14.54 19.72 -12.60
CA LEU A 360 -15.56 18.85 -12.02
C LEU A 360 -16.72 19.65 -11.40
N HIS A 361 -16.42 20.75 -10.70
CA HIS A 361 -17.43 21.64 -10.16
C HIS A 361 -18.26 22.30 -11.27
N CYS A 362 -17.65 22.73 -12.37
CA CYS A 362 -18.36 23.27 -13.54
C CYS A 362 -19.27 22.21 -14.18
N VAL A 363 -18.78 20.98 -14.36
CA VAL A 363 -19.57 19.84 -14.86
C VAL A 363 -20.81 19.61 -14.01
N TYR A 364 -20.67 19.59 -12.68
CA TYR A 364 -21.82 19.42 -11.79
C TYR A 364 -22.78 20.61 -11.78
N LYS A 365 -22.29 21.84 -11.90
CA LYS A 365 -23.13 23.05 -12.02
C LYS A 365 -23.92 23.05 -13.33
N ALA A 366 -23.30 22.59 -14.42
CA ALA A 366 -23.93 22.40 -15.73
C ALA A 366 -24.90 21.21 -15.78
N LYS A 367 -25.07 20.47 -14.66
CA LYS A 367 -25.90 19.25 -14.57
C LYS A 367 -25.49 18.15 -15.57
N MET A 368 -24.23 18.17 -16.00
CA MET A 368 -23.64 17.09 -16.76
C MET A 368 -23.28 15.95 -15.81
N GLU A 369 -23.28 14.73 -16.34
CA GLU A 369 -22.92 13.51 -15.62
C GLU A 369 -21.48 13.12 -15.94
N VAL A 370 -20.76 12.62 -14.93
CA VAL A 370 -19.44 12.01 -15.12
C VAL A 370 -19.64 10.50 -15.22
N MET A 371 -19.12 9.88 -16.27
CA MET A 371 -19.26 8.45 -16.52
C MET A 371 -18.03 7.68 -16.00
N SER A 372 -16.86 8.27 -16.21
CA SER A 372 -15.59 7.75 -15.72
C SER A 372 -14.55 8.87 -15.65
N SER A 373 -13.47 8.63 -14.91
CA SER A 373 -12.31 9.51 -14.90
C SER A 373 -11.02 8.71 -14.95
N TYR A 374 -9.99 9.30 -15.55
CA TYR A 374 -8.67 8.72 -15.66
C TYR A 374 -7.63 9.75 -15.26
N ASP A 375 -6.59 9.28 -14.57
CA ASP A 375 -5.45 10.06 -14.14
C ASP A 375 -4.20 9.35 -14.61
N VAL A 376 -3.58 9.88 -15.66
CA VAL A 376 -2.60 9.15 -16.47
C VAL A 376 -1.27 9.88 -16.47
N GLU A 377 -0.22 9.19 -16.02
CA GLU A 377 1.15 9.64 -16.23
C GLU A 377 1.57 9.34 -17.67
N VAL A 378 1.85 10.38 -18.47
CA VAL A 378 2.12 10.28 -19.92
C VAL A 378 3.30 9.35 -20.22
N LYS A 379 4.33 9.36 -19.35
CA LYS A 379 5.50 8.48 -19.47
C LYS A 379 5.21 6.97 -19.33
N THR A 380 4.04 6.60 -18.81
CA THR A 380 3.68 5.19 -18.53
C THR A 380 2.92 4.50 -19.66
N VAL A 381 2.60 5.26 -20.70
CA VAL A 381 1.81 4.85 -21.86
C VAL A 381 2.56 5.20 -23.15
N ASP A 382 2.23 4.52 -24.25
CA ASP A 382 2.80 4.86 -25.56
C ASP A 382 2.41 6.30 -25.93
N PRO A 383 3.37 7.21 -26.20
CA PRO A 383 3.07 8.60 -26.56
C PRO A 383 2.11 8.74 -27.74
N LYS A 384 2.03 7.74 -28.63
CA LYS A 384 1.06 7.74 -29.75
C LYS A 384 -0.39 7.61 -29.30
N LEU A 385 -0.64 7.10 -28.10
CA LEU A 385 -1.99 6.98 -27.52
C LEU A 385 -2.46 8.27 -26.84
N ILE A 386 -1.55 9.22 -26.59
CA ILE A 386 -1.86 10.52 -25.99
C ILE A 386 -1.15 11.64 -26.77
N SER A 387 -1.24 11.60 -28.10
CA SER A 387 -0.62 12.60 -28.98
C SER A 387 -1.08 14.02 -28.66
N PHE A 388 -2.35 14.18 -28.26
CA PHE A 388 -2.97 15.43 -27.81
C PHE A 388 -2.33 16.03 -26.55
N ALA A 389 -1.60 15.25 -25.74
CA ALA A 389 -0.95 15.76 -24.54
C ALA A 389 0.36 16.53 -24.81
N GLY A 390 0.91 16.46 -26.03
CA GLY A 390 2.14 17.15 -26.39
C GLY A 390 3.29 16.86 -25.43
N ASN A 391 3.72 17.88 -24.68
CA ASN A 391 4.82 17.80 -23.70
C ASN A 391 4.34 17.64 -22.24
N ALA A 392 3.05 17.41 -22.01
CA ALA A 392 2.54 17.22 -20.67
C ALA A 392 3.10 15.95 -20.03
N GLU A 393 3.32 15.98 -18.72
CA GLU A 393 3.80 14.82 -17.96
C GLU A 393 2.64 13.96 -17.45
N ARG A 394 1.46 14.58 -17.32
CA ARG A 394 0.27 13.99 -16.74
C ARG A 394 -0.98 14.57 -17.39
N VAL A 395 -2.01 13.74 -17.52
CA VAL A 395 -3.31 14.11 -18.09
C VAL A 395 -4.41 13.57 -17.19
N ILE A 396 -5.40 14.41 -16.90
CA ILE A 396 -6.66 13.98 -16.28
C ILE A 396 -7.74 14.04 -17.34
N ILE A 397 -8.48 12.93 -17.49
CA ILE A 397 -9.54 12.77 -18.50
C ILE A 397 -10.85 12.51 -17.78
N LEU A 398 -11.91 13.19 -18.20
CA LEU A 398 -13.28 12.97 -17.77
C LEU A 398 -14.11 12.51 -18.97
N GLU A 399 -14.78 11.37 -18.82
CA GLU A 399 -15.84 10.93 -19.72
C GLU A 399 -17.16 11.52 -19.21
N LEU A 400 -17.82 12.32 -20.03
CA LEU A 400 -18.99 13.10 -19.66
C LEU A 400 -20.20 12.74 -20.51
N SER A 401 -21.39 12.84 -19.91
CA SER A 401 -22.68 12.78 -20.61
C SER A 401 -23.49 14.04 -20.30
N GLY A 402 -24.05 14.65 -21.34
CA GLY A 402 -24.80 15.91 -21.24
C GLY A 402 -24.47 16.87 -22.37
N ASP A 403 -24.98 18.10 -22.24
CA ASP A 403 -24.80 19.15 -23.25
C ASP A 403 -23.58 20.02 -22.92
N LEU A 404 -22.52 19.90 -23.72
CA LEU A 404 -21.28 20.64 -23.55
C LEU A 404 -21.47 22.16 -23.65
N LEU A 405 -22.52 22.64 -24.34
CA LEU A 405 -22.80 24.07 -24.44
C LEU A 405 -23.22 24.70 -23.11
N GLN A 406 -23.63 23.87 -22.13
CA GLN A 406 -23.96 24.32 -20.78
C GLN A 406 -22.74 24.40 -19.87
N LEU A 407 -21.59 23.89 -20.31
CA LEU A 407 -20.35 23.90 -19.55
C LEU A 407 -19.65 25.25 -19.75
N GLU A 408 -19.91 26.18 -18.85
CA GLU A 408 -19.12 27.41 -18.71
C GLU A 408 -17.85 27.13 -17.91
N TYR A 409 -16.68 27.39 -18.49
CA TYR A 409 -15.38 27.17 -17.87
C TYR A 409 -14.39 28.26 -18.28
N ASP A 410 -13.52 28.65 -17.34
CA ASP A 410 -12.41 29.60 -17.56
C ASP A 410 -11.04 28.90 -17.51
N LEU A 411 -11.01 27.59 -17.71
CA LEU A 411 -9.83 26.72 -17.63
C LEU A 411 -9.29 26.36 -19.02
N ASP A 412 -7.97 26.14 -19.12
CA ASP A 412 -7.34 25.58 -20.32
C ASP A 412 -7.63 24.06 -20.38
N MET A 413 -8.84 23.71 -20.82
CA MET A 413 -9.28 22.34 -21.03
C MET A 413 -9.38 22.03 -22.52
N GLY A 414 -9.02 20.80 -22.88
CA GLY A 414 -9.20 20.25 -24.21
C GLY A 414 -10.41 19.34 -24.29
N VAL A 415 -10.96 19.20 -25.49
CA VAL A 415 -12.00 18.22 -25.82
C VAL A 415 -11.44 17.31 -26.91
N ILE A 416 -11.55 16.00 -26.73
CA ILE A 416 -11.07 15.02 -27.71
C ILE A 416 -11.88 15.18 -29.00
N GLN A 417 -11.18 15.47 -30.09
CA GLN A 417 -11.81 15.67 -31.41
C GLN A 417 -12.05 14.34 -32.12
N GLN A 418 -12.94 14.33 -33.12
CA GLN A 418 -13.35 13.12 -33.83
C GLN A 418 -12.19 12.39 -34.51
N ASP A 419 -11.17 13.11 -34.98
CA ASP A 419 -9.95 12.57 -35.58
C ASP A 419 -8.96 11.99 -34.55
N GLU A 420 -9.07 12.38 -33.29
CA GLU A 420 -8.28 11.85 -32.17
C GLU A 420 -8.95 10.60 -31.54
N MET A 421 -10.25 10.40 -31.78
CA MET A 421 -11.06 9.35 -31.15
C MET A 421 -10.51 7.94 -31.33
N GLU A 422 -9.94 7.59 -32.48
CA GLU A 422 -9.39 6.25 -32.70
C GLU A 422 -8.18 5.97 -31.79
N GLN A 423 -7.27 6.94 -31.65
CA GLN A 423 -6.10 6.83 -30.76
C GLN A 423 -6.54 6.81 -29.30
N PHE A 424 -7.51 7.66 -28.97
CA PHE A 424 -8.08 7.75 -27.63
C PHE A 424 -8.83 6.48 -27.21
N GLN A 425 -9.60 5.85 -28.11
CA GLN A 425 -10.24 4.56 -27.83
C GLN A 425 -9.19 3.47 -27.55
N LYS A 426 -8.06 3.46 -28.27
CA LYS A 426 -6.94 2.55 -27.98
C LYS A 426 -6.32 2.84 -26.61
N LEU A 427 -6.24 4.11 -26.19
CA LEU A 427 -5.81 4.50 -24.84
C LEU A 427 -6.78 3.95 -23.79
N LEU A 428 -8.09 4.15 -23.95
CA LEU A 428 -9.09 3.63 -23.02
C LEU A 428 -9.02 2.10 -22.92
N ILE A 429 -8.88 1.40 -24.05
CA ILE A 429 -8.65 -0.05 -24.06
C ILE A 429 -7.35 -0.40 -23.33
N HIS A 430 -6.27 0.34 -23.51
CA HIS A 430 -5.01 0.12 -22.78
C HIS A 430 -5.19 0.28 -21.27
N LEU A 431 -5.84 1.37 -20.83
CA LEU A 431 -6.11 1.66 -19.42
C LEU A 431 -7.06 0.63 -18.80
N ASN A 432 -8.00 0.11 -19.61
CA ASN A 432 -8.95 -0.91 -19.19
C ASN A 432 -8.41 -2.34 -19.28
N SER A 433 -7.49 -2.67 -20.19
CA SER A 433 -6.94 -4.02 -20.35
C SER A 433 -5.89 -4.36 -19.29
N LYS A 434 -5.19 -3.36 -18.74
CA LYS A 434 -4.43 -3.50 -17.49
C LYS A 434 -5.31 -3.84 -16.26
N LYS A 435 -6.65 -3.89 -16.40
CA LYS A 435 -7.63 -4.39 -15.40
C LYS A 435 -7.87 -5.91 -15.48
N SER A 436 -7.04 -6.68 -16.18
CA SER A 436 -7.25 -8.12 -16.38
C SER A 436 -5.97 -8.97 -16.31
N GLY A 437 -4.85 -8.37 -15.87
CA GLY A 437 -3.53 -8.98 -15.85
C GLY A 437 -2.99 -9.23 -14.45
#